data_AF-A0A5M4ESW7-F1
#
_entry.id   AF-A0A5M4ESW7-F1
#
_cell.length_a   1.000
_cell.length_b   1.000
_cell.length_c   1.000
_cell.angle_alpha   90.00
_cell.angle_beta   90.00
_cell.angle_gamma   90.00
#
_symmetry.space_group_name_H-M   'P 1'
#
loop_
_entity.id
_entity.type
_entity.pdbx_description
1 polymer ?
#
loop_
_entity_poly.entity_id
_entity_poly.type
_entity_poly.pdbx_seq_one_letter_code
_entity_poly.pdbx_strand_id
1 'polypeptide(L)'
;MDYLPLPGTPVEDLDTPAIIVDLDIAESNIKAMADFAKENDVSMRPHMKTGKSPFWARKLMDAGAIGVCAAKVGEAEILADGGIPEILIPNQVVGTIKIRRLFGVAARSNVTVAVDSHENVAELSEAAQAFGIELGVILEIETGMNRAGVE
;
A
#
# COMPACT_ATOMS: atom_id res chain seq x y z
N MET A 1 25.45 19.03 0.37
CA MET A 1 25.58 17.57 0.47
C MET A 1 24.42 17.10 1.29
N ASP A 2 23.70 16.09 0.83
CA ASP A 2 22.67 15.45 1.64
C ASP A 2 23.36 14.72 2.79
N TYR A 3 22.96 15.03 4.02
CA TYR A 3 23.48 14.39 5.21
C TYR A 3 23.05 12.92 5.23
N LEU A 4 24.03 12.00 5.21
CA LEU A 4 23.80 10.56 5.31
C LEU A 4 24.78 9.99 6.36
N PRO A 5 24.31 9.61 7.56
CA PRO A 5 25.16 8.98 8.56
C PRO A 5 25.64 7.61 8.06
N LEU A 6 26.84 7.21 8.48
CA LEU A 6 27.37 5.88 8.13
C LEU A 6 26.71 4.81 9.01
N PRO A 7 26.52 3.58 8.51
CA PRO A 7 26.12 2.47 9.37
C PRO A 7 27.06 2.33 10.58
N GLY A 8 26.48 2.26 11.78
CA GLY A 8 27.23 2.22 13.05
C GLY A 8 27.43 3.58 13.72
N THR A 9 27.00 4.70 13.10
CA THR A 9 26.95 6.01 13.77
C THR A 9 26.04 5.94 15.01
N PRO A 10 26.52 6.33 16.22
CA PRO A 10 25.69 6.43 17.41
C PRO A 10 24.50 7.36 17.22
N VAL A 11 23.38 7.07 17.87
CA VAL A 11 22.12 7.83 17.69
C VAL A 11 22.27 9.28 18.15
N GLU A 12 23.04 9.50 19.20
CA GLU A 12 23.39 10.81 19.76
C GLU A 12 24.24 11.68 18.82
N ASP A 13 24.90 11.07 17.82
CA ASP A 13 25.74 11.76 16.83
C ASP A 13 24.96 12.11 15.55
N LEU A 14 23.65 11.81 15.51
CA LEU A 14 22.81 12.11 14.36
C LEU A 14 22.47 13.60 14.30
N ASP A 15 22.60 14.20 13.12
CA ASP A 15 22.15 15.57 12.88
C ASP A 15 20.63 15.65 13.02
N THR A 16 20.14 16.71 13.67
CA THR A 16 18.72 16.84 14.02
C THR A 16 18.05 17.98 13.24
N PRO A 17 16.78 17.82 12.81
CA PRO A 17 15.85 16.75 13.16
C PRO A 17 16.04 15.46 12.34
N ALA A 18 15.90 14.31 13.01
CA ALA A 18 15.93 12.98 12.39
C ALA A 18 14.70 12.15 12.81
N ILE A 19 14.14 11.38 11.87
CA ILE A 19 13.15 10.33 12.18
C ILE A 19 13.92 9.03 12.39
N ILE A 20 13.84 8.49 13.60
CA ILE A 20 14.53 7.25 13.98
C ILE A 20 13.48 6.16 14.17
N VAL A 21 13.77 4.97 13.66
CA VAL A 21 12.97 3.76 13.89
C VAL A 21 13.85 2.75 14.60
N ASP A 22 13.43 2.34 15.79
CA ASP A 22 14.01 1.20 16.49
C ASP A 22 13.62 -0.08 15.73
N LEU A 23 14.63 -0.76 15.16
CA LEU A 23 14.40 -1.92 14.31
C LEU A 23 13.90 -3.13 15.11
N ASP A 24 14.40 -3.36 16.33
CA ASP A 24 14.00 -4.49 17.16
C ASP A 24 12.53 -4.37 17.55
N ILE A 25 12.09 -3.17 17.92
CA ILE A 25 10.67 -2.89 18.21
C ILE A 25 9.81 -3.06 16.96
N ALA A 26 10.25 -2.51 15.81
CA ALA A 26 9.50 -2.63 14.57
C ALA A 26 9.33 -4.09 14.14
N GLU A 27 10.38 -4.89 14.22
CA GLU A 27 10.36 -6.32 13.86
C GLU A 27 9.52 -7.15 14.84
N SER A 28 9.60 -6.85 16.14
CA SER A 28 8.72 -7.48 17.14
C SER A 28 7.24 -7.18 16.86
N ASN A 29 6.90 -5.94 16.48
CA ASN A 29 5.53 -5.57 16.14
C ASN A 29 5.03 -6.26 14.86
N ILE A 30 5.90 -6.36 13.84
CA ILE A 30 5.58 -7.10 12.61
C ILE A 30 5.29 -8.57 12.95
N LYS A 31 6.15 -9.20 13.77
CA LYS A 31 5.97 -10.58 14.19
C LYS A 31 4.66 -10.78 14.95
N ALA A 32 4.36 -9.91 15.91
CA ALA A 32 3.13 -9.99 16.70
C ALA A 32 1.86 -9.93 15.82
N MET A 33 1.84 -9.06 14.81
CA MET A 33 0.73 -8.97 13.86
C MET A 33 0.62 -10.22 12.98
N ALA A 34 1.75 -10.77 12.53
CA ALA A 34 1.79 -11.99 11.73
C ALA A 34 1.29 -13.21 12.52
N ASP A 35 1.75 -13.36 13.77
CA ASP A 35 1.31 -14.43 14.67
C ASP A 35 -0.20 -14.31 14.92
N PHE A 36 -0.69 -13.12 15.23
CA PHE A 36 -2.13 -12.87 15.44
C PHE A 36 -2.97 -13.26 14.21
N ALA A 37 -2.53 -12.88 13.00
CA ALA A 37 -3.24 -13.22 11.78
C ALA A 37 -3.29 -14.75 11.56
N LYS A 38 -2.17 -15.43 11.81
CA LYS A 38 -2.06 -16.88 11.71
C LYS A 38 -2.94 -17.61 12.75
N GLU A 39 -2.94 -17.16 13.99
CA GLU A 39 -3.73 -17.76 15.08
C GLU A 39 -5.24 -17.66 14.82
N ASN A 40 -5.67 -16.64 14.08
CA ASN A 40 -7.08 -16.40 13.75
C ASN A 40 -7.48 -16.89 12.35
N ASP A 41 -6.58 -17.58 11.62
CA ASP A 41 -6.81 -18.06 10.25
C ASP A 41 -7.27 -16.96 9.28
N VAL A 42 -6.65 -15.77 9.39
CA VAL A 42 -6.91 -14.63 8.51
C VAL A 42 -5.65 -14.19 7.79
N SER A 43 -5.82 -13.68 6.57
CA SER A 43 -4.74 -13.01 5.84
C SER A 43 -4.51 -11.60 6.36
N MET A 44 -3.26 -11.15 6.40
CA MET A 44 -2.93 -9.75 6.67
C MET A 44 -2.52 -9.02 5.40
N ARG A 45 -3.02 -7.79 5.24
CA ARG A 45 -2.62 -6.85 4.19
C ARG A 45 -2.35 -5.47 4.81
N PRO A 46 -1.14 -5.24 5.35
CA PRO A 46 -0.84 -4.05 6.15
C PRO A 46 -0.84 -2.76 5.32
N HIS A 47 -1.14 -1.64 5.97
CA HIS A 47 -1.26 -0.35 5.28
C HIS A 47 0.03 0.47 5.29
N MET A 48 0.54 0.81 4.10
CA MET A 48 1.79 1.54 3.89
C MET A 48 1.67 3.06 3.99
N LYS A 49 0.51 3.61 4.38
CA LYS A 49 0.39 5.06 4.60
C LYS A 49 1.31 5.56 5.71
N THR A 50 1.67 4.68 6.65
CA THR A 50 2.60 4.97 7.75
C THR A 50 4.05 4.89 7.29
N GLY A 51 4.46 3.74 6.73
CA GLY A 51 5.87 3.49 6.40
C GLY A 51 6.34 4.07 5.07
N LYS A 52 5.43 4.25 4.09
CA LYS A 52 5.66 4.78 2.73
C LYS A 52 6.98 4.32 2.06
N SER A 53 7.38 3.09 2.34
CA SER A 53 8.70 2.56 1.96
C SER A 53 8.59 1.11 1.50
N PRO A 54 9.14 0.76 0.32
CA PRO A 54 9.23 -0.61 -0.13
C PRO A 54 10.01 -1.53 0.81
N PHE A 55 10.97 -0.99 1.58
CA PHE A 55 11.72 -1.76 2.58
C PHE A 55 10.79 -2.36 3.64
N TRP A 56 9.91 -1.53 4.22
CA TRP A 56 8.94 -1.99 5.21
C TRP A 56 7.89 -2.91 4.62
N ALA A 57 7.43 -2.63 3.40
CA ALA A 57 6.51 -3.51 2.69
C ALA A 57 7.11 -4.90 2.46
N ARG A 58 8.40 -5.00 2.13
CA ARG A 58 9.12 -6.28 1.98
C ARG A 58 9.15 -7.05 3.29
N LYS A 59 9.56 -6.42 4.40
CA LYS A 59 9.59 -7.07 5.72
C LYS A 59 8.24 -7.61 6.14
N LEU A 60 7.15 -6.88 5.85
CA LEU A 60 5.78 -7.33 6.13
C LEU A 60 5.39 -8.54 5.27
N MET A 61 5.77 -8.55 3.99
CA MET A 61 5.55 -9.69 3.11
C MET A 61 6.37 -10.92 3.52
N ASP A 62 7.63 -10.73 3.91
CA ASP A 62 8.49 -11.81 4.42
C ASP A 62 7.93 -12.42 5.72
N ALA A 63 7.19 -11.63 6.51
CA ALA A 63 6.45 -12.09 7.68
C ALA A 63 5.09 -12.76 7.35
N GLY A 64 4.73 -12.89 6.07
CA GLY A 64 3.54 -13.60 5.61
C GLY A 64 2.37 -12.72 5.16
N ALA A 65 2.55 -11.42 4.95
CA ALA A 65 1.50 -10.58 4.37
C ALA A 65 1.23 -10.98 2.91
N ILE A 66 -0.04 -11.03 2.52
CA ILE A 66 -0.47 -11.38 1.15
C ILE A 66 -0.30 -10.23 0.15
N GLY A 67 0.41 -9.18 0.55
CA GLY A 67 0.50 -7.89 -0.14
C GLY A 67 0.35 -6.74 0.85
N VAL A 68 0.21 -5.52 0.33
CA VAL A 68 0.09 -4.31 1.16
C VAL A 68 -0.99 -3.36 0.63
N CYS A 69 -1.41 -2.43 1.47
CA CYS A 69 -2.34 -1.36 1.09
C CYS A 69 -1.61 -0.02 0.87
N ALA A 70 -1.92 0.69 -0.22
CA ALA A 70 -1.48 2.05 -0.49
C ALA A 70 -2.66 3.01 -0.39
N ALA A 71 -2.50 4.20 0.19
CA ALA A 71 -3.64 5.13 0.37
C ALA A 71 -4.01 5.85 -0.93
N LYS A 72 -3.04 6.02 -1.83
CA LYS A 72 -3.16 6.76 -3.09
C LYS A 72 -2.28 6.13 -4.17
N VAL A 73 -2.62 6.40 -5.43
CA VAL A 73 -1.87 5.94 -6.61
C VAL A 73 -0.37 6.29 -6.52
N GLY A 74 -0.02 7.48 -6.03
CA GLY A 74 1.40 7.87 -5.89
C GLY A 74 2.18 7.01 -4.89
N GLU A 75 1.54 6.48 -3.85
CA GLU A 75 2.18 5.51 -2.95
C GLU A 75 2.32 4.15 -3.64
N ALA A 76 1.30 3.74 -4.40
CA ALA A 76 1.31 2.49 -5.15
C ALA A 76 2.40 2.48 -6.23
N GLU A 77 2.68 3.62 -6.87
CA GLU A 77 3.80 3.78 -7.81
C GLU A 77 5.14 3.46 -7.15
N ILE A 78 5.44 4.07 -6.00
CA ILE A 78 6.68 3.83 -5.25
C ILE A 78 6.79 2.38 -4.78
N LEU A 79 5.68 1.77 -4.35
CA LEU A 79 5.65 0.37 -3.95
C LEU A 79 5.93 -0.57 -5.14
N ALA A 80 5.31 -0.31 -6.29
CA ALA A 80 5.54 -1.08 -7.51
C ALA A 80 6.97 -0.90 -8.05
N ASP A 81 7.53 0.32 -8.00
CA ASP A 81 8.93 0.60 -8.34
C ASP A 81 9.89 -0.20 -7.44
N GLY A 82 9.53 -0.37 -6.17
CA GLY A 82 10.23 -1.23 -5.20
C GLY A 82 9.92 -2.73 -5.33
N GLY A 83 9.28 -3.15 -6.43
CA GLY A 83 9.00 -4.55 -6.77
C GLY A 83 7.94 -5.23 -5.92
N ILE A 84 7.02 -4.48 -5.30
CA ILE A 84 5.93 -5.07 -4.52
C ILE A 84 4.86 -5.62 -5.48
N PRO A 85 4.56 -6.93 -5.46
CA PRO A 85 3.74 -7.55 -6.49
C PRO A 85 2.23 -7.40 -6.25
N GLU A 86 1.79 -7.20 -5.00
CA GLU A 86 0.40 -7.28 -4.58
C GLU A 86 0.00 -6.00 -3.83
N ILE A 87 -0.78 -5.13 -4.47
CA ILE A 87 -1.13 -3.81 -3.94
C ILE A 87 -2.65 -3.61 -3.95
N LEU A 88 -3.20 -3.31 -2.78
CA LEU A 88 -4.58 -2.85 -2.65
C LEU A 88 -4.60 -1.33 -2.46
N ILE A 89 -5.45 -0.62 -3.19
CA ILE A 89 -5.81 0.76 -2.88
C ILE A 89 -7.22 0.72 -2.28
N PRO A 90 -7.37 0.67 -0.94
CA PRO A 90 -8.67 0.61 -0.28
C PRO A 90 -9.32 2.00 -0.24
N ASN A 91 -9.43 2.63 -1.41
CA ASN A 91 -10.01 3.95 -1.65
C ASN A 91 -10.31 4.12 -3.16
N GLN A 92 -11.26 4.99 -3.49
CA GLN A 92 -11.67 5.29 -4.86
C GLN A 92 -10.57 6.04 -5.63
N VAL A 93 -10.36 5.66 -6.89
CA VAL A 93 -9.43 6.33 -7.81
C VAL A 93 -10.23 7.05 -8.89
N VAL A 94 -10.51 8.33 -8.63
CA VAL A 94 -11.35 9.16 -9.50
C VAL A 94 -10.53 10.16 -10.32
N GLY A 95 -10.87 10.26 -11.60
CA GLY A 95 -10.33 11.23 -12.55
C GLY A 95 -9.26 10.67 -13.48
N THR A 96 -9.36 11.05 -14.76
CA THR A 96 -8.61 10.47 -15.89
C THR A 96 -7.10 10.36 -15.66
N ILE A 97 -6.47 11.39 -15.09
CA ILE A 97 -5.01 11.39 -14.83
C ILE A 97 -4.64 10.32 -13.80
N LYS A 98 -5.44 10.19 -12.72
CA LYS A 98 -5.16 9.22 -11.66
C LYS A 98 -5.41 7.79 -12.14
N ILE A 99 -6.47 7.58 -12.92
CA ILE A 99 -6.79 6.28 -13.53
C ILE A 99 -5.69 5.86 -14.49
N ARG A 100 -5.22 6.74 -15.38
CA ARG A 100 -4.09 6.43 -16.26
C ARG A 100 -2.82 6.03 -15.49
N ARG A 101 -2.52 6.74 -14.40
CA ARG A 101 -1.39 6.40 -13.52
C ARG A 101 -1.57 5.06 -12.82
N LEU A 102 -2.78 4.76 -12.35
CA LEU A 102 -3.14 3.47 -11.76
C LEU A 102 -2.82 2.32 -12.73
N PHE A 103 -3.18 2.44 -14.01
CA PHE A 103 -2.85 1.42 -15.00
C PHE A 103 -1.35 1.30 -15.29
N GLY A 104 -0.57 2.39 -15.11
CA GLY A 104 0.89 2.31 -15.10
C GLY A 104 1.46 1.49 -13.92
N VAL A 105 0.77 1.48 -12.77
CA VAL A 105 1.08 0.58 -11.65
C VAL A 105 0.65 -0.85 -11.97
N ALA A 106 -0.57 -1.03 -12.46
CA ALA A 106 -1.15 -2.35 -12.78
C ALA A 106 -0.38 -3.10 -13.88
N ALA A 107 0.37 -2.40 -14.73
CA ALA A 107 1.28 -3.02 -15.70
C ALA A 107 2.49 -3.72 -15.07
N ARG A 108 2.75 -3.51 -13.78
CA ARG A 108 3.97 -3.95 -13.07
C ARG A 108 3.70 -4.71 -11.78
N SER A 109 2.50 -4.55 -11.23
CA SER A 109 2.02 -5.20 -10.01
C SER A 109 0.57 -5.59 -10.17
N ASN A 110 0.12 -6.63 -9.47
CA ASN A 110 -1.30 -6.92 -9.33
C ASN A 110 -1.95 -5.87 -8.42
N VAL A 111 -2.95 -5.17 -8.94
CA VAL A 111 -3.58 -4.05 -8.25
C VAL A 111 -5.07 -4.30 -8.09
N THR A 112 -5.54 -4.14 -6.85
CA THR A 112 -6.96 -4.08 -6.52
C THR A 112 -7.32 -2.66 -6.07
N VAL A 113 -8.47 -2.14 -6.46
CA VAL A 113 -8.99 -0.84 -6.00
C VAL A 113 -10.38 -0.96 -5.39
N ALA A 114 -10.69 -0.10 -4.43
CA ALA A 114 -12.04 0.02 -3.91
C ALA A 114 -12.90 0.95 -4.78
N VAL A 115 -14.16 0.60 -4.97
CA VAL A 115 -15.18 1.39 -5.68
C VAL A 115 -16.44 1.49 -4.84
N ASP A 116 -17.22 2.55 -5.06
CA ASP A 116 -18.51 2.79 -4.40
C ASP A 116 -19.55 3.45 -5.32
N SER A 117 -19.24 3.62 -6.61
CA SER A 117 -20.12 4.29 -7.56
C SER A 117 -20.03 3.68 -8.96
N HIS A 118 -21.18 3.60 -9.62
CA HIS A 118 -21.29 3.09 -11.00
C HIS A 118 -20.44 3.90 -11.99
N GLU A 119 -20.41 5.22 -11.84
CA GLU A 119 -19.62 6.10 -12.70
C GLU A 119 -18.13 5.76 -12.63
N ASN A 120 -17.57 5.63 -11.42
CA ASN A 120 -16.14 5.28 -11.29
C ASN A 120 -15.83 3.87 -11.81
N VAL A 121 -16.73 2.90 -11.62
CA VAL A 121 -16.58 1.56 -12.20
C VAL A 121 -16.55 1.60 -13.73
N ALA A 122 -17.39 2.43 -14.36
CA ALA A 122 -17.39 2.60 -15.81
C ALA A 122 -16.07 3.21 -16.32
N GLU A 123 -15.59 4.28 -15.68
CA GLU A 123 -14.31 4.91 -16.03
C GLU A 123 -13.12 3.93 -15.90
N LEU A 124 -13.09 3.13 -14.84
CA LEU A 124 -12.05 2.11 -14.63
C LEU A 124 -12.13 0.99 -15.67
N SER A 125 -13.34 0.57 -16.05
CA SER A 125 -13.57 -0.45 -17.08
C SER A 125 -13.13 0.00 -18.47
N GLU A 126 -13.43 1.24 -18.86
CA GLU A 126 -12.97 1.82 -20.13
C GLU A 126 -11.44 1.86 -20.18
N ALA A 127 -10.79 2.28 -19.10
CA ALA A 127 -9.34 2.29 -19.01
C ALA A 127 -8.76 0.86 -19.03
N ALA A 128 -9.35 -0.11 -18.34
CA ALA A 128 -8.94 -1.51 -18.37
C ALA A 128 -8.93 -2.06 -19.80
N GLN A 129 -9.99 -1.79 -20.57
CA GLN A 129 -10.07 -2.16 -21.99
C GLN A 129 -9.01 -1.45 -22.84
N ALA A 130 -8.82 -0.14 -22.64
CA ALA A 130 -7.85 0.65 -23.40
C ALA A 130 -6.40 0.22 -23.17
N PHE A 131 -6.05 -0.20 -21.95
CA PHE A 131 -4.70 -0.69 -21.61
C PHE A 131 -4.53 -2.20 -21.77
N GLY A 132 -5.63 -2.96 -21.94
CA GLY A 132 -5.59 -4.42 -22.01
C GLY A 132 -5.13 -5.08 -20.70
N ILE A 133 -5.51 -4.51 -19.56
CA ILE A 133 -5.10 -4.95 -18.22
C ILE A 133 -6.35 -5.26 -17.40
N GLU A 134 -6.38 -6.42 -16.76
CA GLU A 134 -7.38 -6.74 -15.74
C GLU A 134 -7.03 -6.07 -14.42
N LEU A 135 -7.98 -5.32 -13.86
CA LEU A 135 -7.84 -4.62 -12.59
C LEU A 135 -8.72 -5.30 -11.54
N GLY A 136 -8.15 -5.62 -10.37
CA GLY A 136 -8.93 -6.09 -9.24
C GLY A 136 -9.85 -4.98 -8.71
N VAL A 137 -11.08 -5.34 -8.36
CA VAL A 137 -12.05 -4.39 -7.81
C VAL A 137 -12.71 -5.00 -6.57
N ILE A 138 -12.83 -4.20 -5.51
CA ILE A 138 -13.65 -4.49 -4.33
C ILE A 138 -14.69 -3.38 -4.14
N LEU A 139 -15.88 -3.74 -3.67
CA LEU A 139 -16.90 -2.78 -3.28
C LEU A 139 -16.63 -2.31 -1.86
N GLU A 140 -16.51 -1.00 -1.64
CA GLU A 140 -16.46 -0.43 -0.29
C GLU A 140 -17.88 -0.36 0.27
N ILE A 141 -18.07 -0.88 1.48
CA ILE A 141 -19.36 -0.88 2.19
C ILE A 141 -19.25 0.07 3.37
N GLU A 142 -20.26 0.92 3.55
CA GLU A 142 -20.37 1.80 4.71
C GLU A 142 -20.80 0.98 5.94
N THR A 143 -20.00 1.02 7.01
CA THR A 143 -20.24 0.24 8.23
C THR A 143 -20.38 1.12 9.49
N GLY A 144 -20.60 2.42 9.33
CA GLY A 144 -20.82 3.41 10.39
C GLY A 144 -19.75 4.50 10.53
N MET A 145 -18.77 4.58 9.64
CA MET A 145 -17.74 5.64 9.63
C MET A 145 -18.21 6.95 8.95
N ASN A 146 -19.31 6.91 8.18
CA ASN A 146 -19.87 8.04 7.42
C ASN A 146 -18.82 8.73 6.54
N ARG A 147 -18.15 7.95 5.70
CA ARG A 147 -17.03 8.45 4.88
C ARG A 147 -17.22 8.16 3.40
N ALA A 148 -17.28 6.89 3.04
CA ALA A 148 -17.35 6.38 1.68
C ALA A 148 -17.95 4.97 1.73
N GLY A 149 -18.24 4.40 0.56
CA GLY A 149 -18.88 3.10 0.46
C GLY A 149 -20.39 3.16 0.31
N VAL A 150 -20.96 2.06 -0.17
CA VAL A 150 -22.40 1.89 -0.38
C VAL A 150 -23.06 1.25 0.84
N GLU A 151 -24.36 1.49 1.00
CA GLU A 151 -25.22 0.87 2.03
C GLU A 151 -25.74 -0.51 1.61
#